data_AF-K4JMR5-F1
#
_entry.id   AF-K4JMR5-F1
#
_cell.length_a   1.000
_cell.length_b   1.000
_cell.length_c   1.000
_cell.angle_alpha   90.00
_cell.angle_beta   90.00
_cell.angle_gamma   90.00
#
_symmetry.space_group_name_H-M   'P 1'
#
loop_
_entity.id
_entity.type
_entity.pdbx_description
1 polymer ?
#
loop_
_entity_poly.entity_id
_entity_poly.type
_entity_poly.pdbx_seq_one_letter_code
_entity_poly.pdbx_strand_id
1 'polypeptide(L)'
;MGTEINAQLNNSPEFVTALRNLSEAVLYRFYKPWLYPDFVYNMTSAKTAFNKDLEVVHDVILKVIQSKKLKRSQNKSNGVNGSSVITNGKSNGVHATSNGNSVNNNLAFGQKKKSAFLDLLLDYTEHDGSYSEQSLIDEVNTFMFAGHDTTTSAINFALHAIMKNPEVQEKAMNEIEEVFGD
;
A
#
# COMPACT_ATOMS: atom_id res chain seq x y z
N MET A 1 -1.23 1.82 -1.49
CA MET A 1 -0.18 0.87 -1.96
C MET A 1 0.43 1.21 -3.33
N GLY A 2 -0.19 2.02 -4.19
CA GLY A 2 0.46 2.45 -5.45
C GLY A 2 0.67 1.30 -6.45
N THR A 3 -0.19 0.29 -6.38
CA THR A 3 -0.32 -0.86 -7.28
C THR A 3 -1.78 -0.99 -7.67
N GLU A 4 -2.04 -1.28 -8.94
CA GLU A 4 -3.38 -1.66 -9.40
C GLU A 4 -3.60 -3.11 -8.98
N ILE A 5 -4.54 -3.33 -8.06
CA ILE A 5 -4.89 -4.67 -7.56
C ILE A 5 -6.11 -5.21 -8.32
N ASN A 6 -6.74 -4.40 -9.17
CA ASN A 6 -8.00 -4.73 -9.85
C ASN A 6 -9.01 -5.37 -8.89
N ALA A 7 -9.01 -4.92 -7.63
CA ALA A 7 -9.74 -5.58 -6.56
C ALA A 7 -11.21 -5.73 -6.97
N GLN A 8 -11.84 -4.66 -7.47
CA GLN A 8 -13.25 -4.67 -7.89
C GLN A 8 -13.58 -5.59 -9.08
N LEU A 9 -12.59 -6.11 -9.84
CA LEU A 9 -12.80 -6.91 -11.05
C LEU A 9 -12.42 -8.39 -10.90
N ASN A 10 -11.43 -8.72 -10.06
CA ASN A 10 -10.96 -10.10 -9.85
C ASN A 10 -10.76 -10.38 -8.35
N ASN A 11 -11.31 -11.50 -7.85
CA ASN A 11 -11.07 -12.09 -6.52
C ASN A 11 -11.14 -11.17 -5.27
N SER A 12 -11.65 -9.93 -5.36
CA SER A 12 -11.93 -9.10 -4.17
C SER A 12 -12.89 -9.71 -3.16
N PRO A 13 -13.98 -10.42 -3.54
CA PRO A 13 -14.89 -10.91 -2.51
C PRO A 13 -14.15 -11.92 -1.62
N GLU A 14 -13.23 -12.70 -2.16
CA GLU A 14 -12.47 -13.69 -1.39
C GLU A 14 -11.50 -13.02 -0.40
N PHE A 15 -10.72 -12.04 -0.86
CA PHE A 15 -9.81 -11.28 0.02
C PHE A 15 -10.55 -10.55 1.14
N VAL A 16 -11.59 -9.79 0.80
CA VAL A 16 -12.36 -9.00 1.78
C VAL A 16 -13.11 -9.93 2.74
N THR A 17 -13.65 -11.04 2.26
CA THR A 17 -14.32 -12.04 3.12
C THR A 17 -13.32 -12.70 4.06
N ALA A 18 -12.14 -13.10 3.56
CA ALA A 18 -11.08 -13.68 4.39
C ALA A 18 -10.63 -12.69 5.46
N LEU A 19 -10.48 -11.40 5.12
CA LEU A 19 -10.12 -10.34 6.07
C LEU A 19 -11.16 -10.19 7.19
N ARG A 20 -12.45 -10.18 6.82
CA ARG A 20 -13.56 -10.11 7.78
C ARG A 20 -13.59 -11.34 8.68
N ASN A 21 -13.42 -12.54 8.12
CA ASN A 21 -13.37 -13.78 8.91
C ASN A 21 -12.19 -13.78 9.88
N LEU A 22 -11.03 -13.23 9.48
CA LEU A 22 -9.87 -13.03 10.35
C LEU A 22 -10.22 -12.12 11.53
N SER A 23 -10.82 -10.96 11.27
CA SER A 23 -11.30 -10.02 12.29
C SER A 23 -12.24 -10.71 13.28
N GLU A 24 -13.24 -11.43 12.77
CA GLU A 24 -14.22 -12.15 13.58
C GLU A 24 -13.57 -13.25 14.42
N ALA A 25 -12.62 -14.01 13.88
CA ALA A 25 -11.88 -15.04 14.60
C ALA A 25 -10.98 -14.46 15.71
N VAL A 26 -10.34 -13.31 15.46
CA VAL A 26 -9.55 -12.59 16.46
C VAL A 26 -10.45 -12.11 17.60
N LEU A 27 -11.58 -11.49 17.28
CA LEU A 27 -12.56 -11.04 18.27
C LEU A 27 -13.16 -12.23 19.04
N TYR A 28 -13.45 -13.32 18.36
CA TYR A 28 -13.94 -14.56 18.97
C TYR A 28 -12.96 -15.10 20.02
N ARG A 29 -11.66 -15.08 19.71
CA ARG A 29 -10.62 -15.44 20.68
C ARG A 29 -10.55 -14.42 21.80
N PHE A 30 -10.57 -13.12 21.49
CA PHE A 30 -10.48 -12.02 22.47
C PHE A 30 -11.52 -12.13 23.58
N TYR A 31 -12.79 -12.40 23.24
CA TYR A 31 -13.89 -12.52 24.21
C TYR A 31 -14.01 -13.89 24.90
N LYS A 32 -13.12 -14.85 24.59
CA LYS A 32 -13.14 -16.20 25.16
C LYS A 32 -11.81 -16.52 25.83
N PRO A 33 -11.62 -16.15 27.11
CA PRO A 33 -10.37 -16.36 27.83
C PRO A 33 -9.89 -17.82 27.85
N TRP A 34 -10.81 -18.80 27.77
CA TRP A 34 -10.46 -20.22 27.68
C TRP A 34 -9.78 -20.63 26.36
N LEU A 35 -9.82 -19.78 25.33
CA LEU A 35 -9.09 -19.94 24.06
C LEU A 35 -7.78 -19.15 24.02
N TYR A 36 -7.37 -18.51 25.13
CA TYR A 36 -6.08 -17.81 25.17
C TYR A 36 -4.89 -18.77 25.12
N PRO A 37 -4.89 -19.93 25.81
CA PRO A 37 -3.79 -20.88 25.66
C PRO A 37 -3.71 -21.40 24.22
N ASP A 38 -2.54 -21.23 23.58
CA ASP A 38 -2.33 -21.60 22.18
C ASP A 38 -2.62 -23.08 21.93
N PHE A 39 -2.26 -23.97 22.86
CA PHE A 39 -2.57 -25.39 22.75
C PHE A 39 -4.07 -25.66 22.58
N VAL A 40 -4.91 -25.00 23.38
CA VAL A 40 -6.36 -25.19 23.33
C VAL A 40 -6.90 -24.66 22.00
N TYR A 41 -6.48 -23.46 21.60
CA TYR A 41 -6.94 -22.86 20.34
C TYR A 41 -6.48 -23.67 19.12
N ASN A 42 -5.24 -24.19 19.14
CA ASN A 42 -4.67 -24.98 18.05
C ASN A 42 -5.41 -26.30 17.82
N MET A 43 -6.13 -26.82 18.81
CA MET A 43 -6.98 -28.00 18.67
C MET A 43 -8.38 -27.71 18.13
N THR A 44 -8.76 -26.43 17.97
CA THR A 44 -10.10 -26.05 17.51
C THR A 44 -10.19 -25.99 15.99
N SER A 45 -11.39 -26.25 15.46
CA SER A 45 -11.70 -25.97 14.05
C SER A 45 -11.58 -24.49 13.70
N ALA A 46 -11.72 -23.59 14.68
CA ALA A 46 -11.56 -22.15 14.52
C ALA A 46 -10.13 -21.78 14.12
N LYS A 47 -9.10 -22.45 14.65
CA LYS A 47 -7.70 -22.23 14.20
C LYS A 47 -7.49 -22.66 12.76
N THR A 48 -8.05 -23.80 12.36
CA THR A 48 -7.95 -24.28 10.98
C THR A 48 -8.61 -23.32 10.00
N ALA A 49 -9.81 -22.82 10.33
CA ALA A 49 -10.50 -21.81 9.54
C ALA A 49 -9.68 -20.50 9.46
N PHE A 50 -9.18 -20.01 10.61
CA PHE A 50 -8.33 -18.82 10.67
C PHE A 50 -7.08 -18.95 9.80
N ASN A 51 -6.39 -20.09 9.83
CA ASN A 51 -5.19 -20.31 9.02
C ASN A 51 -5.49 -20.31 7.52
N LYS A 52 -6.63 -20.87 7.10
CA LYS A 52 -7.07 -20.85 5.70
C LYS A 52 -7.30 -19.43 5.21
N ASP A 53 -8.04 -18.63 5.97
CA ASP A 53 -8.30 -17.24 5.61
C ASP A 53 -7.01 -16.40 5.67
N LEU A 54 -6.08 -16.70 6.59
CA LEU A 54 -4.79 -16.04 6.69
C LEU A 54 -3.92 -16.30 5.46
N GLU A 55 -3.94 -17.52 4.94
CA GLU A 55 -3.22 -17.90 3.72
C GLU A 55 -3.71 -17.10 2.51
N VAL A 56 -5.03 -16.93 2.36
CA VAL A 56 -5.62 -16.09 1.28
C VAL A 56 -5.15 -14.64 1.39
N VAL A 57 -5.21 -14.06 2.59
CA VAL A 57 -4.77 -12.68 2.83
C VAL A 57 -3.28 -12.52 2.50
N HIS A 58 -2.45 -13.46 2.97
CA HIS A 58 -1.01 -13.43 2.74
C HIS A 58 -0.66 -13.54 1.25
N ASP A 59 -1.31 -14.46 0.52
CA ASP A 59 -1.05 -14.68 -0.91
C ASP A 59 -1.38 -13.44 -1.76
N VAL A 60 -2.49 -12.77 -1.45
CA VAL A 60 -2.83 -11.48 -2.10
C VAL A 60 -1.76 -10.42 -1.83
N ILE A 61 -1.25 -10.36 -0.60
CA ILE A 61 -0.29 -9.34 -0.19
C ILE A 61 1.09 -9.59 -0.82
N LEU A 62 1.53 -10.85 -0.86
CA LEU A 62 2.74 -11.24 -1.58
C LEU A 62 2.64 -10.86 -3.06
N LYS A 63 1.50 -11.12 -3.72
CA LYS A 63 1.27 -10.70 -5.12
C LYS A 63 1.39 -9.19 -5.30
N VAL A 64 0.88 -8.40 -4.36
CA VAL A 64 0.98 -6.92 -4.39
C VAL A 64 2.44 -6.48 -4.29
N ILE A 65 3.19 -7.01 -3.33
CA ILE A 65 4.60 -6.69 -3.11
C ILE A 65 5.42 -7.09 -4.36
N GLN A 66 5.22 -8.30 -4.88
CA GLN A 66 5.90 -8.81 -6.06
C GLN A 66 5.61 -7.95 -7.30
N SER A 67 4.34 -7.62 -7.54
CA SER A 67 3.93 -6.75 -8.64
C SER A 67 4.59 -5.37 -8.56
N LYS A 68 4.75 -4.84 -7.34
CA LYS A 68 5.43 -3.56 -7.11
C LYS A 68 6.93 -3.65 -7.36
N LYS A 69 7.60 -4.69 -6.86
CA LYS A 69 9.02 -4.96 -7.11
C LYS A 69 9.29 -5.08 -8.62
N LEU A 70 8.43 -5.78 -9.37
CA LEU A 70 8.55 -5.92 -10.83
C LEU A 70 8.43 -4.56 -11.55
N LYS A 71 7.40 -3.76 -11.22
CA LYS A 71 7.21 -2.42 -11.81
C LYS A 71 8.40 -1.50 -11.53
N ARG A 72 9.04 -1.61 -10.36
CA ARG A 72 10.26 -0.85 -10.00
C ARG A 72 11.46 -1.27 -10.85
N SER A 73 11.70 -2.57 -11.02
CA SER A 73 12.81 -3.07 -11.84
C SER A 73 12.67 -2.66 -13.31
N GLN A 74 11.46 -2.71 -13.88
CA GLN A 74 11.20 -2.24 -15.25
C GLN A 74 11.47 -0.75 -15.42
N ASN A 75 11.08 0.08 -14.45
CA ASN A 75 11.35 1.52 -14.50
C ASN A 75 12.84 1.85 -14.33
N LYS A 76 13.59 1.08 -13.53
CA LYS A 76 15.07 1.22 -13.45
C LYS A 76 15.72 0.88 -14.80
N SER A 77 15.24 -0.13 -15.52
CA SER A 77 15.74 -0.51 -16.86
C SER A 77 15.39 0.51 -17.96
N ASN A 78 14.17 1.06 -17.94
CA ASN A 78 13.73 2.05 -18.95
C ASN A 78 14.35 3.45 -18.75
N GLY A 79 14.76 3.79 -17.52
CA GLY A 79 15.44 5.06 -17.21
C GLY A 79 16.87 5.16 -17.74
N VAL A 80 17.51 4.05 -18.11
CA VAL A 80 18.87 4.04 -18.68
C VAL A 80 18.87 4.35 -20.18
N ASN A 81 17.74 4.13 -20.88
CA ASN A 81 17.64 4.33 -22.33
C ASN A 81 17.03 5.69 -22.75
N GLY A 82 16.69 6.56 -21.79
CA GLY A 82 15.97 7.82 -22.02
C GLY A 82 16.81 9.11 -22.06
N SER A 83 18.13 9.05 -21.85
CA SER A 83 19.00 10.24 -21.77
C SER A 83 19.86 10.49 -23.01
N SER A 84 19.43 10.02 -24.19
CA SER A 84 20.07 10.37 -25.46
C SER A 84 19.10 11.11 -26.37
N VAL A 85 18.60 12.25 -25.92
CA VAL A 85 18.10 13.29 -26.84
C VAL A 85 19.26 14.27 -27.04
N ILE A 86 19.99 14.05 -28.14
CA ILE A 86 20.97 14.98 -28.66
C ILE A 86 20.24 16.29 -28.99
N THR A 87 20.43 17.33 -28.17
CA THR A 87 20.15 18.70 -28.58
C THR A 87 21.44 19.29 -29.14
N ASN A 88 21.52 19.36 -30.46
CA ASN A 88 22.59 20.05 -31.17
C ASN A 88 22.48 21.57 -30.91
N GLY A 89 23.41 22.12 -30.12
CA GLY A 89 23.60 23.55 -29.93
C GLY A 89 25.09 23.86 -29.77
N LYS A 90 25.70 24.39 -30.83
CA LYS A 90 27.11 24.83 -30.90
C LYS A 90 27.44 25.88 -29.84
N SER A 91 28.57 25.76 -29.15
CA SER A 91 29.71 26.71 -29.24
C SER A 91 30.83 26.44 -28.21
N ASN A 92 32.01 26.16 -28.75
CA ASN A 92 33.39 26.51 -28.38
C ASN A 92 33.78 26.82 -26.91
N GLY A 93 34.76 26.06 -26.41
CA GLY A 93 35.59 26.46 -25.27
C GLY A 93 36.48 25.34 -24.75
N VAL A 94 37.78 25.42 -25.05
CA VAL A 94 38.85 24.45 -24.80
C VAL A 94 39.17 24.25 -23.30
N HIS A 95 39.20 23.00 -22.81
CA HIS A 95 40.35 22.36 -22.15
C HIS A 95 39.99 20.98 -21.61
N ALA A 96 40.70 19.95 -22.10
CA ALA A 96 40.68 18.60 -21.57
C ALA A 96 41.78 18.44 -20.52
N THR A 97 41.41 17.98 -19.32
CA THR A 97 42.30 17.17 -18.47
C THR A 97 41.43 16.24 -17.62
N SER A 98 41.63 14.96 -17.81
CA SER A 98 41.11 13.86 -17.00
C SER A 98 41.67 13.93 -15.59
N ASN A 99 40.88 13.57 -14.56
CA ASN A 99 40.99 12.27 -13.88
C ASN A 99 40.08 12.22 -12.63
N GLY A 100 39.26 11.16 -12.52
CA GLY A 100 38.83 10.57 -11.25
C GLY A 100 37.70 11.22 -10.45
N ASN A 101 36.55 10.54 -10.42
CA ASN A 101 35.42 10.65 -9.48
C ASN A 101 34.45 11.83 -9.65
N SER A 102 33.56 11.75 -10.66
CA SER A 102 32.27 12.42 -10.55
C SER A 102 31.38 11.66 -9.56
N VAL A 103 31.41 12.11 -8.30
CA VAL A 103 30.29 11.92 -7.40
C VAL A 103 29.07 12.50 -8.12
N ASN A 104 28.12 11.64 -8.49
CA ASN A 104 26.91 12.01 -9.20
C ASN A 104 25.99 12.78 -8.24
N ASN A 105 26.35 14.03 -7.95
CA ASN A 105 25.53 15.00 -7.23
C ASN A 105 24.49 15.58 -8.20
N ASN A 106 23.59 14.73 -8.70
CA ASN A 106 22.29 15.19 -9.15
C ASN A 106 21.28 15.11 -7.99
N LEU A 107 21.67 15.67 -6.84
CA LEU A 107 20.68 16.18 -5.89
C LEU A 107 20.17 17.50 -6.45
N ALA A 108 19.17 17.40 -7.33
CA ALA A 108 18.25 18.50 -7.55
C ALA A 108 17.67 18.88 -6.18
N PHE A 109 18.18 19.97 -5.63
CA PHE A 109 17.77 20.54 -4.35
C PHE A 109 16.27 20.83 -4.41
N GLY A 110 15.47 20.11 -3.61
CA GLY A 110 14.18 20.63 -3.11
C GLY A 110 12.88 19.97 -3.55
N GLN A 111 12.85 19.02 -4.50
CA GLN A 111 11.63 18.27 -4.79
C GLN A 111 11.74 16.84 -4.27
N LYS A 112 11.36 16.61 -3.00
CA LYS A 112 11.15 15.24 -2.51
C LYS A 112 10.07 14.60 -3.37
N LYS A 113 10.46 13.61 -4.19
CA LYS A 113 9.52 12.79 -4.94
C LYS A 113 8.53 12.18 -3.95
N LYS A 114 7.23 12.44 -4.12
CA LYS A 114 6.19 11.83 -3.30
C LYS A 114 6.18 10.33 -3.61
N SER A 115 6.86 9.53 -2.79
CA SER A 115 6.83 8.07 -2.88
C SER A 115 5.55 7.55 -2.25
N ALA A 116 4.91 6.57 -2.89
CA ALA A 116 3.81 5.87 -2.24
C ALA A 116 4.34 5.07 -1.04
N PHE A 117 3.48 4.75 -0.08
CA PHE A 117 3.86 4.02 1.14
C PHE A 117 4.70 2.76 0.87
N LEU A 118 4.25 1.89 -0.03
CA LEU A 118 4.98 0.66 -0.38
C LEU A 118 6.32 0.93 -1.07
N ASP A 119 6.45 2.04 -1.80
CA ASP A 119 7.73 2.46 -2.38
C ASP A 119 8.72 2.82 -1.26
N LEU A 120 8.26 3.54 -0.23
CA LEU A 120 9.09 3.89 0.92
C LEU A 120 9.58 2.65 1.67
N LEU A 121 8.70 1.67 1.94
CA LEU A 121 9.10 0.45 2.64
C LEU A 121 10.10 -0.40 1.84
N LEU A 122 9.91 -0.47 0.52
CA LEU A 122 10.86 -1.17 -0.35
C LEU A 122 12.23 -0.47 -0.37
N ASP A 123 12.28 0.86 -0.35
CA ASP A 123 13.54 1.61 -0.25
C ASP A 123 14.26 1.32 1.06
N TYR A 124 13.54 1.26 2.19
CA TYR A 124 14.12 0.86 3.48
C TYR A 124 14.63 -0.58 3.46
N THR A 125 13.89 -1.51 2.86
CA THR A 125 14.32 -2.92 2.74
C THR A 125 15.58 -3.07 1.87
N GLU A 126 15.73 -2.25 0.82
CA GLU A 126 16.88 -2.29 -0.10
C GLU A 126 18.14 -1.63 0.48
N HIS A 127 18.01 -0.61 1.32
CA HIS A 127 19.12 0.23 1.78
C HIS A 127 19.50 0.05 3.26
N ASP A 128 18.58 -0.42 4.09
CA ASP A 128 18.78 -0.65 5.51
C ASP A 128 18.72 -2.16 5.79
N GLY A 129 19.88 -2.76 6.04
CA GLY A 129 20.00 -4.19 6.32
C GLY A 129 19.30 -4.64 7.63
N SER A 130 18.76 -3.71 8.42
CA SER A 130 17.95 -4.02 9.60
C SER A 130 16.48 -4.32 9.28
N TYR A 131 15.98 -3.91 8.11
CA TYR A 131 14.58 -4.09 7.74
C TYR A 131 14.38 -5.36 6.91
N SER A 132 13.83 -6.40 7.53
CA SER A 132 13.66 -7.71 6.89
C SER A 132 12.50 -7.76 5.91
N GLU A 133 12.53 -8.72 4.98
CA GLU A 133 11.38 -8.98 4.09
C GLU A 133 10.12 -9.39 4.88
N GLN A 134 10.27 -10.07 6.02
CA GLN A 134 9.14 -10.37 6.90
C GLN A 134 8.54 -9.08 7.48
N SER A 135 9.37 -8.15 7.93
CA SER A 135 8.92 -6.83 8.42
C SER A 135 8.18 -6.04 7.34
N LEU A 136 8.64 -6.09 6.09
CA LEU A 136 7.91 -5.52 4.94
C LEU A 136 6.51 -6.12 4.82
N ILE A 137 6.41 -7.46 4.86
CA ILE A 137 5.13 -8.15 4.71
C ILE A 137 4.20 -7.83 5.88
N ASP A 138 4.71 -7.86 7.10
CA ASP A 138 3.94 -7.58 8.32
C ASP A 138 3.40 -6.14 8.33
N GLU A 139 4.20 -5.16 7.91
CA GLU A 139 3.77 -3.77 7.83
C GLU A 139 2.71 -3.57 6.75
N VAL A 140 2.88 -4.21 5.59
CA VAL A 140 1.89 -4.18 4.51
C VAL A 140 0.58 -4.84 4.93
N ASN A 141 0.64 -5.98 5.65
CA ASN A 141 -0.52 -6.65 6.24
C ASN A 141 -1.28 -5.71 7.19
N THR A 142 -0.58 -5.11 8.14
CA THR A 142 -1.17 -4.19 9.11
C THR A 142 -1.86 -3.02 8.42
N PHE A 143 -1.19 -2.37 7.46
CA PHE A 143 -1.77 -1.22 6.77
C PHE A 143 -2.96 -1.57 5.87
N MET A 144 -2.92 -2.72 5.18
CA MET A 144 -4.05 -3.16 4.35
C MET A 144 -5.27 -3.50 5.20
N PHE A 145 -5.06 -4.09 6.37
CA PHE A 145 -6.11 -4.37 7.34
C PHE A 145 -6.69 -3.08 7.94
N ALA A 146 -5.84 -2.29 8.59
CA ALA A 146 -6.26 -1.14 9.37
C ALA A 146 -6.89 -0.05 8.51
N GLY A 147 -6.37 0.18 7.30
CA GLY A 147 -6.86 1.23 6.41
C GLY A 147 -8.20 0.91 5.74
N HIS A 148 -8.53 -0.38 5.57
CA HIS A 148 -9.72 -0.81 4.85
C HIS A 148 -10.97 -0.86 5.74
N ASP A 149 -10.94 -1.69 6.80
CA ASP A 149 -12.15 -2.02 7.57
C ASP A 149 -12.66 -0.81 8.37
N THR A 150 -11.74 -0.01 8.92
CA THR A 150 -12.09 1.17 9.72
C THR A 150 -12.70 2.28 8.85
N THR A 151 -12.08 2.61 7.72
CA THR A 151 -12.58 3.63 6.79
C THR A 151 -13.91 3.22 6.17
N THR A 152 -14.07 1.94 5.80
CA THR A 152 -15.35 1.41 5.29
C THR A 152 -16.47 1.59 6.31
N SER A 153 -16.20 1.23 7.57
CA SER A 153 -17.17 1.42 8.65
C SER A 153 -17.49 2.90 8.88
N ALA A 154 -16.47 3.76 8.93
CA ALA A 154 -16.64 5.19 9.14
C ALA A 154 -17.49 5.85 8.04
N ILE A 155 -17.21 5.53 6.77
CA ILE A 155 -18.00 6.02 5.62
C ILE A 155 -19.44 5.52 5.73
N ASN A 156 -19.65 4.23 6.03
CA ASN A 156 -20.99 3.67 6.16
C ASN A 156 -21.81 4.36 7.26
N PHE A 157 -21.23 4.56 8.44
CA PHE A 157 -21.90 5.26 9.53
C PHE A 157 -22.12 6.75 9.24
N ALA A 158 -21.16 7.41 8.59
CA ALA A 158 -21.30 8.81 8.20
C ALA A 158 -22.45 8.98 7.19
N LEU A 159 -22.48 8.16 6.14
CA LEU A 159 -23.56 8.17 5.15
C LEU A 159 -24.91 7.85 5.79
N HIS A 160 -24.96 6.85 6.67
CA HIS A 160 -26.17 6.51 7.41
C HIS A 160 -26.68 7.66 8.28
N ALA A 161 -25.78 8.38 8.95
CA ALA A 161 -26.13 9.56 9.74
C ALA A 161 -26.63 10.70 8.84
N ILE A 162 -26.00 10.95 7.70
CA ILE A 162 -26.42 11.98 6.74
C ILE A 162 -27.82 11.66 6.19
N MET A 163 -28.05 10.43 5.73
CA MET A 163 -29.34 10.02 5.15
C MET A 163 -30.52 10.13 6.13
N LYS A 164 -30.25 10.04 7.44
CA LYS A 164 -31.30 10.18 8.47
C LYS A 164 -31.65 11.63 8.80
N ASN A 165 -30.87 12.60 8.32
CA ASN A 165 -31.03 14.02 8.63
C ASN A 165 -31.05 14.83 7.31
N PRO A 166 -32.21 14.95 6.65
CA PRO A 166 -32.32 15.59 5.33
C PRO A 166 -31.72 17.00 5.26
N GLU A 167 -31.83 17.76 6.35
CA GLU A 167 -31.26 19.12 6.47
C GLU A 167 -29.73 19.13 6.46
N VAL A 168 -29.08 18.08 6.96
CA VAL A 168 -27.62 17.91 6.90
C VAL A 168 -27.22 17.46 5.50
N GLN A 169 -28.00 16.56 4.90
CA GLN A 169 -27.77 16.11 3.53
C GLN A 169 -27.84 17.25 2.51
N GLU A 170 -28.84 18.13 2.62
CA GLU A 170 -28.98 19.30 1.74
C GLU A 170 -27.80 20.26 1.90
N LYS A 171 -27.37 20.55 3.13
CA LYS A 171 -26.18 21.38 3.38
C LYS A 171 -24.91 20.78 2.77
N ALA A 172 -24.69 19.49 2.95
CA ALA A 172 -23.54 18.80 2.37
C ALA A 172 -23.57 18.82 0.83
N MET A 173 -24.75 18.68 0.21
CA MET A 173 -24.89 18.78 -1.23
C MET A 173 -24.56 20.19 -1.73
N ASN A 174 -25.09 21.22 -1.06
CA ASN A 174 -24.81 22.61 -1.41
C ASN A 174 -23.32 22.95 -1.28
N GLU A 175 -22.62 22.44 -0.26
CA GLU A 175 -21.17 22.60 -0.12
C GLU A 175 -20.41 21.93 -1.27
N ILE A 176 -20.83 20.74 -1.70
CA ILE A 176 -20.22 20.05 -2.85
C ILE A 176 -20.45 20.87 -4.14
N GLU A 177 -21.66 21.39 -4.36
CA GLU A 177 -21.97 22.24 -5.51
C GLU A 177 -21.21 23.57 -5.48
N GLU A 178 -21.00 24.18 -4.31
CA GLU A 178 -20.21 25.41 -4.19
C GLU A 178 -18.73 25.20 -4.56
N VAL A 179 -18.15 24.07 -4.15
CA VAL A 179 -16.72 23.78 -4.38
C VAL A 179 -16.46 23.23 -5.78
N PHE A 180 -17.36 22.41 -6.31
CA PHE A 180 -17.15 21.62 -7.53
C PHE A 180 -18.17 21.89 -8.65
N GLY A 181 -19.17 22.75 -8.42
CA GLY A 181 -20.13 23.15 -9.45
C GLY A 181 -19.49 23.93 -10.60
N ASP A 182 -20.22 24.02 -11.71
CA ASP A 182 -19.82 24.73 -12.93
C ASP A 182 -19.63 26.25 -12.72
#